data_AF-A0A925FSA6-F1
#
_entry.id   AF-A0A925FSA6-F1
#
_cell.length_a   1.000
_cell.length_b   1.000
_cell.length_c   1.000
_cell.angle_alpha   90.00
_cell.angle_beta   90.00
_cell.angle_gamma   90.00
#
_symmetry.space_group_name_H-M   'P 1'
#
loop_
_entity.id
_entity.type
_entity.pdbx_description
1 polymer ?
#
loop_
_entity_poly.entity_id
_entity_poly.type
_entity_poly.pdbx_seq_one_letter_code
_entity_poly.pdbx_strand_id
1 'polypeptide(L)' 'MEKEFVALINTHRALIFKVCNLYCPDYENRRDLFQEIVLQLWRSFPAFRRESSGSTWI' A
#
# COMPACT_ATOMS: atom_id res chain seq x y z
N MET A 1 -7.19 -10.12 -10.77
CA MET A 1 -7.29 -8.78 -10.14
C MET A 1 -7.28 -8.82 -8.62
N GLU A 2 -8.34 -9.22 -7.91
CA GLU A 2 -8.37 -9.18 -6.43
C GLU A 2 -7.26 -10.01 -5.77
N LYS A 3 -7.11 -11.28 -6.17
CA LYS A 3 -6.05 -12.16 -5.62
C LYS A 3 -4.63 -11.63 -5.87
N GLU A 4 -4.40 -11.03 -7.03
CA GLU A 4 -3.10 -10.43 -7.38
C GLU A 4 -2.81 -9.19 -6.55
N PHE A 5 -3.82 -8.33 -6.34
CA PHE A 5 -3.70 -7.18 -5.48
C PHE A 5 -3.43 -7.58 -4.02
N VAL A 6 -4.19 -8.56 -3.50
CA VAL A 6 -3.98 -9.08 -2.15
C VAL A 6 -2.57 -9.67 -2.00
N ALA A 7 -2.07 -10.39 -3.00
CA ALA A 7 -0.70 -10.90 -3.00
C ALA A 7 0.35 -9.76 -3.01
N LEU A 8 0.15 -8.72 -3.83
CA LEU A 8 1.02 -7.55 -3.89
C LEU A 8 1.09 -6.82 -2.53
N ILE A 9 -0.07 -6.53 -1.94
CA ILE A 9 -0.17 -5.85 -0.64
C ILE A 9 0.45 -6.71 0.47
N ASN A 10 0.17 -8.01 0.52
CA ASN A 10 0.74 -8.89 1.54
C ASN A 10 2.28 -8.98 1.42
N THR A 11 2.81 -9.03 0.19
CA THR A 11 4.26 -9.05 -0.07
C THR A 11 4.94 -7.77 0.43
N HIS A 12 4.28 -6.62 0.28
CA HIS A 12 4.85 -5.32 0.62
C HIS A 12 4.28 -4.68 1.89
N ARG A 13 3.51 -5.44 2.69
CA ARG A 13 2.82 -4.94 3.88
C ARG A 13 3.76 -4.22 4.85
N ALA A 14 4.95 -4.77 5.06
CA ALA A 14 5.96 -4.17 5.93
C ALA A 14 6.48 -2.80 5.44
N LEU A 15 6.55 -2.58 4.12
CA LEU A 15 6.91 -1.29 3.53
C LEU A 15 5.85 -0.24 3.88
N ILE A 16 4.57 -0.57 3.66
CA ILE A 16 3.44 0.32 3.95
C ILE A 16 3.41 0.67 5.44
N PHE A 17 3.63 -0.32 6.34
CA PHE A 17 3.74 -0.05 7.77
C PHE A 17 4.91 0.87 8.12
N LYS A 18 6.08 0.71 7.50
CA LYS A 18 7.22 1.60 7.74
C LYS A 18 6.90 3.04 7.33
N VAL A 19 6.26 3.23 6.17
CA VAL A 19 5.80 4.55 5.70
C VAL A 19 4.83 5.16 6.71
N CYS A 20 3.82 4.41 7.16
CA CYS A 20 2.86 4.90 8.15
C CYS A 20 3.55 5.32 9.45
N ASN A 21 4.50 4.51 9.95
CA ASN A 21 5.24 4.83 11.17
C ASN A 21 6.18 6.04 11.03
N LEU A 22 6.72 6.29 9.83
CA LEU A 22 7.61 7.41 9.55
C LEU A 22 6.86 8.75 9.50
N TYR A 23 5.66 8.76 8.91
CA TYR A 23 4.91 9.99 8.66
C TYR A 23 3.78 10.28 9.66
N CYS A 24 3.36 9.29 10.46
CA CYS A 24 2.38 9.50 11.53
C CYS A 24 2.96 9.02 12.86
N PRO A 25 3.14 9.90 13.86
CA PRO A 25 3.59 9.49 15.19
C PRO A 25 2.46 8.85 16.03
N ASP A 26 1.21 9.21 15.77
CA ASP A 26 0.03 8.72 16.48
C ASP A 26 -0.49 7.37 15.94
N TYR A 27 -0.96 6.51 16.83
CA TYR A 27 -1.38 5.15 16.49
C TYR A 27 -2.67 5.10 15.65
N GLU A 28 -3.67 5.90 15.97
CA GLU A 28 -4.93 5.91 15.21
C GLU A 28 -4.71 6.50 13.83
N ASN A 29 -3.96 7.60 13.74
CA ASN A 29 -3.58 8.19 12.45
C ASN A 29 -2.78 7.22 11.56
N ARG A 30 -1.95 6.34 12.13
CA ARG A 30 -1.26 5.27 11.37
C ARG A 30 -2.23 4.26 10.78
N ARG A 31 -3.27 3.89 11.52
CA ARG A 31 -4.29 2.93 11.06
C ARG A 31 -5.11 3.53 9.93
N ASP A 32 -5.51 4.79 10.07
CA ASP A 32 -6.26 5.51 9.04
C ASP A 32 -5.41 5.69 7.78
N LEU A 33 -4.14 6.10 7.94
CA LEU A 33 -3.21 6.25 6.82
C LEU A 33 -2.96 4.91 6.10
N PHE A 34 -2.82 3.81 6.84
CA PHE A 34 -2.67 2.48 6.23
C PHE A 34 -3.90 2.13 5.37
N GLN A 35 -5.11 2.37 5.89
CA GLN A 35 -6.34 2.11 5.16
C GLN A 35 -6.45 2.97 3.89
N GLU A 36 -6.13 4.27 3.99
CA GLU A 36 -6.16 5.18 2.84
C GLU A 36 -5.15 4.77 1.76
N ILE A 37 -3.91 4.41 2.15
CA ILE A 37 -2.91 3.91 1.19
C ILE A 37 -3.44 2.66 0.48
N VAL A 38 -3.95 1.67 1.21
CA VAL A 38 -4.49 0.43 0.60
C VAL A 38 -5.67 0.74 -0.32
N LEU A 39 -6.55 1.66 0.05
CA LEU A 39 -7.69 2.07 -0.77
C LEU A 39 -7.25 2.74 -2.08
N GLN A 40 -6.27 3.64 -2.02
CA GLN A 40 -5.74 4.32 -3.20
C GLN A 40 -4.98 3.35 -4.11
N LEU A 41 -4.22 2.42 -3.54
CA LEU A 41 -3.56 1.35 -4.30
C LEU A 41 -4.61 0.47 -5.00
N TRP A 42 -5.70 0.10 -4.32
CA TRP A 42 -6.77 -0.69 -4.95
C TRP A 42 -7.40 0.03 -6.14
N ARG A 43 -7.74 1.32 -5.96
CA ARG A 43 -8.34 2.16 -7.01
C ARG A 43 -7.42 2.33 -8.22
N SER A 44 -6.11 2.43 -8.00
CA SER A 44 -5.12 2.64 -9.07
C SER A 44 -4.56 1.35 -9.67
N PHE A 45 -4.74 0.19 -9.01
CA PHE A 45 -4.21 -1.10 -9.45
C PHE A 45 -4.58 -1.49 -10.89
N PRO A 46 -5.80 -1.26 -11.40
CA PRO A 46 -6.13 -1.56 -12.80
C PRO A 46 -5.28 -0.79 -13.83
N ALA A 47 -4.75 0.37 -13.45
CA ALA A 47 -3.90 1.21 -14.30
C ALA A 47 -2.41 0.91 -14.14
N PHE A 48 -2.02 0.00 -13.25
CA PHE A 48 -0.63 -0.34 -13.02
C PHE A 48 -0.05 -1.13 -14.19
N ARG A 49 0.80 -0.47 -15.00
CA ARG A 49 1.40 -1.04 -16.22
C ARG A 49 2.52 -2.06 -15.98
N ARG A 50 2.94 -2.27 -14.72
CA ARG A 50 4.04 -3.20 -14.34
C ARG A 50 5.40 -2.88 -14.98
N GLU A 51 5.62 -1.63 -15.34
CA GLU A 51 6.90 -1.11 -15.84
C GLU A 51 7.91 -0.81 -14.72
N SER A 52 7.46 -0.85 -13.45
CA SER A 52 8.27 -0.68 -12.25
C SER A 52 8.02 -1.84 -11.27
N SER A 53 8.91 -1.99 -10.29
CA SER A 53 8.72 -2.97 -9.21
C SER A 53 7.48 -2.62 -8.38
N GLY A 54 6.82 -3.64 -7.82
CA GLY A 54 5.68 -3.43 -6.92
C GLY A 54 6.01 -2.51 -5.75
N SER A 55 7.20 -2.64 -5.15
CA SER A 55 7.68 -1.77 -4.07
C SER A 55 8.00 -0.34 -4.49
N THR A 56 8.23 -0.08 -5.78
CA THR A 56 8.46 1.28 -6.30
C THR A 56 7.15 1.97 -6.62
N TRP A 57 6.15 1.19 -7.03
CA TRP A 57 4.82 1.71 -7.35
C TRP A 57 3.97 1.96 -6.09
N ILE A 58 4.13 1.12 -5.06
CA ILE A 58 3.59 1.32 -3.70
C ILE A 58 4.29 2.48 -3.03
#